data_AF-A0A258DU88-F1
#
_entry.id   AF-A0A258DU88-F1
#
_cell.length_a   1.000
_cell.length_b   1.000
_cell.length_c   1.000
_cell.angle_alpha   90.00
_cell.angle_beta   90.00
_cell.angle_gamma   90.00
#
_symmetry.space_group_name_H-M   'P 1'
#
loop_
_entity.id
_entity.type
_entity.pdbx_description
1 polymer ?
#
loop_
_entity_poly.entity_id
_entity_poly.type
_entity_poly.pdbx_seq_one_letter_code
_entity_poly.pdbx_strand_id
1 'polypeptide(L)'
;HVLASGSLPPGFPWTMVDGKAYWDGGIISNSPLDLVIDRCGPDGKRVFVVDLFSGERALPTNMLEVLARRDEIVYAERVHSDLRHRETVEAYRRLIDHILARLEPEESGRIKRIPAYIQLMGDGAATTITRFVRAGQAGEHSSRDYDFSDLAIKANQAEGYAVARKTLGRASPQG
;
A
#
# COMPACT_ATOMS: atom_id res chain seq x y z
N HIS A 1 -4.70 7.55 -18.62
CA HIS A 1 -3.97 6.90 -19.73
C HIS A 1 -3.31 5.63 -19.22
N VAL A 2 -3.84 4.45 -19.57
CA VAL A 2 -3.32 3.13 -19.14
C VAL A 2 -1.97 2.82 -19.79
N LEU A 3 -1.72 3.32 -21.00
CA LEU A 3 -0.44 3.10 -21.71
C LEU A 3 0.77 3.75 -21.02
N ALA A 4 0.58 4.91 -20.37
CA ALA A 4 1.66 5.57 -19.62
C ALA A 4 2.01 4.82 -18.33
N SER A 5 1.09 4.05 -17.74
CA SER A 5 1.32 3.23 -16.55
C SER A 5 1.90 1.84 -16.87
N GLY A 6 2.55 1.69 -18.03
CA GLY A 6 3.41 0.54 -18.34
C GLY A 6 4.79 0.96 -18.84
N SER A 7 5.10 2.27 -18.87
CA SER A 7 6.37 2.82 -19.33
C SER A 7 7.41 2.73 -18.21
N LEU A 8 7.82 1.51 -17.85
CA LEU A 8 8.77 1.26 -16.77
C LEU A 8 10.20 1.00 -17.32
N PRO A 9 11.18 1.88 -17.05
CA PRO A 9 12.55 1.66 -17.48
C PRO A 9 13.23 0.54 -16.68
N PRO A 10 14.16 -0.23 -17.29
CA PRO A 10 14.61 -0.15 -18.69
C PRO A 10 13.72 -0.95 -19.67
N GLY A 11 12.74 -1.71 -19.18
CA GLY A 11 11.98 -2.68 -19.97
C GLY A 11 11.06 -2.06 -21.02
N PHE A 12 10.49 -0.88 -20.74
CA PHE A 12 9.60 -0.16 -21.64
C PHE A 12 9.97 1.32 -21.73
N PRO A 13 9.93 1.92 -22.95
CA PRO A 13 10.21 3.34 -23.14
C PRO A 13 9.08 4.23 -22.62
N TRP A 14 9.36 5.54 -22.51
CA TRP A 14 8.38 6.56 -22.17
C TRP A 14 7.24 6.62 -23.20
N THR A 15 6.03 6.98 -22.76
CA THR A 15 4.85 7.17 -23.61
C THR A 15 4.58 8.66 -23.81
N MET A 16 4.28 9.07 -25.04
CA MET A 16 3.85 10.44 -25.33
C MET A 16 2.35 10.60 -25.05
N VAL A 17 1.99 11.58 -24.22
CA VAL A 17 0.60 12.00 -23.97
C VAL A 17 0.53 13.52 -24.11
N ASP A 18 -0.35 14.04 -24.95
CA ASP A 18 -0.53 15.49 -25.18
C ASP A 18 0.79 16.26 -25.42
N GLY A 19 1.70 15.66 -26.20
CA GLY A 19 3.00 16.27 -26.55
C GLY A 19 4.06 16.25 -25.44
N LYS A 20 3.79 15.60 -24.30
CA LYS A 20 4.75 15.43 -23.20
C LYS A 20 5.11 13.96 -23.03
N ALA A 21 6.38 13.70 -22.66
CA ALA A 21 6.86 12.36 -22.37
C ALA A 21 6.53 11.98 -20.92
N TYR A 22 5.90 10.80 -20.75
CA TYR A 22 5.53 10.26 -19.44
C TYR A 22 6.17 8.90 -19.23
N TRP A 23 6.73 8.73 -18.05
CA TRP A 23 7.11 7.43 -17.51
C TRP A 23 6.01 6.88 -16.61
N ASP A 24 6.13 5.61 -16.26
CA ASP A 24 5.22 4.94 -15.34
C ASP A 24 5.09 5.72 -14.03
N GLY A 25 3.84 6.01 -13.65
CA GLY A 25 3.53 6.69 -12.40
C GLY A 25 3.95 5.90 -11.17
N GLY A 26 4.07 4.57 -11.28
CA GLY A 26 4.60 3.67 -10.28
C GLY A 26 6.00 4.05 -9.81
N ILE A 27 6.86 4.59 -10.70
CA ILE A 27 8.18 5.15 -10.35
C ILE A 27 8.04 6.23 -9.25
N ILE A 28 6.97 7.01 -9.32
CA ILE A 28 6.71 8.15 -8.43
C ILE A 28 5.72 7.79 -7.32
N SER A 29 4.79 6.84 -7.48
CA SER A 29 3.91 6.32 -6.44
C SER A 29 3.13 5.08 -6.92
N ASN A 30 3.43 3.91 -6.36
CA ASN A 30 2.67 2.67 -6.54
C ASN A 30 1.64 2.42 -5.43
N SER A 31 1.58 3.28 -4.41
CA SER A 31 0.58 3.24 -3.34
C SER A 31 -0.12 4.59 -3.27
N PRO A 32 -1.20 4.82 -4.05
CA PRO A 32 -1.92 6.09 -4.09
C PRO A 32 -2.78 6.29 -2.84
N LEU A 33 -2.39 5.67 -1.72
CA LEU A 33 -3.18 5.63 -0.51
C LEU A 33 -3.29 7.04 0.10
N ASP A 34 -2.27 7.87 -0.03
CA ASP A 34 -2.31 9.29 0.37
C ASP A 34 -3.21 10.11 -0.55
N LEU A 35 -3.11 9.92 -1.87
CA LEU A 35 -3.99 10.59 -2.84
C LEU A 35 -5.48 10.24 -2.64
N VAL A 36 -5.78 8.99 -2.27
CA VAL A 36 -7.15 8.56 -1.95
C VAL A 36 -7.64 9.22 -0.67
N ILE A 37 -6.79 9.45 0.32
CA ILE A 37 -7.16 10.16 1.55
C ILE A 37 -7.35 11.65 1.28
N ASP A 38 -6.41 12.30 0.59
CA ASP A 38 -6.49 13.72 0.28
C ASP A 38 -7.79 14.06 -0.48
N ARG A 39 -8.22 13.13 -1.35
CA ARG A 39 -9.42 13.32 -2.17
C ARG A 39 -10.72 12.88 -1.52
N CYS A 40 -10.69 11.83 -0.70
CA CYS A 40 -11.89 11.19 -0.16
C CYS A 40 -12.02 11.32 1.38
N GLY A 41 -11.17 12.11 2.02
CA GLY A 41 -11.13 12.29 3.48
C GLY A 41 -10.42 11.13 4.21
N PRO A 42 -10.00 11.31 5.48
CA PRO A 42 -9.16 10.34 6.17
C PRO A 42 -9.89 9.10 6.73
N ASP A 43 -11.22 9.13 6.78
CA ASP A 43 -11.97 8.25 7.67
C ASP A 43 -12.85 7.22 6.95
N GLY A 44 -13.22 6.18 7.70
CA GLY A 44 -14.21 5.17 7.33
C GLY A 44 -13.78 4.25 6.18
N LYS A 45 -12.47 4.16 5.88
CA LYS A 45 -12.01 3.39 4.73
C LYS A 45 -11.63 1.97 5.11
N ARG A 46 -11.98 1.02 4.24
CA ARG A 46 -11.42 -0.33 4.25
C ARG A 46 -10.40 -0.42 3.14
N VAL A 47 -9.13 -0.40 3.51
CA VAL A 47 -8.00 -0.39 2.58
C VAL A 47 -7.47 -1.81 2.47
N PHE A 48 -7.37 -2.30 1.26
CA PHE A 48 -6.80 -3.61 0.95
C PHE A 48 -5.50 -3.40 0.19
N VAL A 49 -4.38 -3.72 0.84
CA VAL A 49 -3.05 -3.58 0.24
C VAL A 49 -2.57 -4.95 -0.20
N VAL A 50 -2.27 -5.10 -1.49
CA VAL A 50 -1.66 -6.32 -2.03
C VAL A 50 -0.17 -6.06 -2.23
N ASP A 51 0.65 -6.72 -1.43
CA ASP A 51 2.09 -6.66 -1.53
C ASP A 51 2.60 -7.90 -2.28
N LEU A 52 3.17 -7.66 -3.45
CA LEU A 52 3.72 -8.68 -4.34
C LEU A 52 5.24 -8.86 -4.18
N PHE A 53 5.92 -7.96 -3.46
CA PHE A 53 7.39 -7.87 -3.38
C PHE A 53 7.95 -8.32 -2.03
N SER A 54 7.13 -8.94 -1.20
CA SER A 54 7.54 -9.40 0.13
C SER A 54 8.22 -10.78 0.09
N GLY A 55 9.52 -10.82 0.30
CA GLY A 55 10.22 -12.09 0.52
C GLY A 55 11.74 -12.02 0.49
N GLU A 56 12.36 -13.04 1.08
CA GLU A 56 13.78 -13.32 0.88
C GLU A 56 13.97 -13.89 -0.53
N ARG A 57 14.71 -13.17 -1.36
CA ARG A 57 15.20 -13.66 -2.66
C ARG A 57 16.68 -14.05 -2.54
N ALA A 58 17.13 -14.93 -3.43
CA ALA A 58 18.54 -15.21 -3.58
C ALA A 58 19.31 -13.92 -3.90
N LEU A 59 20.58 -13.86 -3.49
CA LEU A 59 21.43 -12.71 -3.81
C LEU A 59 21.59 -12.58 -5.33
N PRO A 60 21.47 -11.36 -5.89
CA PRO A 60 21.60 -11.15 -7.32
C PRO A 60 22.99 -11.53 -7.80
N THR A 61 23.06 -12.20 -8.95
CA THR A 61 24.29 -12.74 -9.54
C THR A 61 24.75 -11.95 -10.76
N ASN A 62 23.90 -11.06 -11.28
CA ASN A 62 24.20 -10.20 -12.42
C ASN A 62 23.58 -8.80 -12.26
N MET A 63 24.01 -7.85 -13.10
CA MET A 63 23.59 -6.45 -13.01
C MET A 63 22.09 -6.24 -13.23
N LEU A 64 21.47 -7.06 -14.09
CA LEU A 64 20.04 -6.97 -14.36
C LEU A 64 19.22 -7.35 -13.12
N GLU A 65 19.64 -8.41 -12.41
CA GLU A 65 19.08 -8.80 -11.12
C GLU A 65 19.32 -7.76 -10.02
N VAL A 66 20.48 -7.08 -10.01
CA VAL A 66 20.75 -5.97 -9.07
C VAL A 66 19.75 -4.83 -9.26
N LEU A 67 19.51 -4.42 -10.52
CA LEU A 67 18.56 -3.35 -10.84
C LEU A 67 17.13 -3.74 -10.44
N ALA A 68 16.70 -4.95 -10.80
CA ALA A 68 15.39 -5.48 -10.38
C ALA A 68 15.27 -5.49 -8.85
N ARG A 69 16.29 -5.97 -8.13
CA ARG A 69 16.27 -6.04 -6.67
C ARG A 69 16.23 -4.65 -6.03
N ARG A 70 16.93 -3.66 -6.60
CA ARG A 70 16.87 -2.27 -6.13
C ARG A 70 15.44 -1.73 -6.24
N ASP A 71 14.80 -1.93 -7.39
CA ASP A 71 13.47 -1.40 -7.65
C ASP A 71 12.44 -2.08 -6.72
N GLU A 72 12.51 -3.40 -6.54
CA GLU A 72 11.71 -4.14 -5.55
C GLU A 72 11.84 -3.55 -4.14
N ILE A 73 13.07 -3.31 -3.66
CA ILE A 73 13.32 -2.77 -2.32
C ILE A 73 12.71 -1.37 -2.19
N VAL A 74 12.92 -0.51 -3.19
CA VAL A 74 12.38 0.86 -3.19
C VAL A 74 10.85 0.83 -3.15
N TYR A 75 10.22 -0.05 -3.92
CA TYR A 75 8.76 -0.19 -3.91
C TYR A 75 8.23 -0.73 -2.58
N ALA A 76 8.85 -1.77 -2.04
CA ALA A 76 8.44 -2.38 -0.76
C ALA A 76 8.59 -1.41 0.41
N GLU A 77 9.74 -0.74 0.53
CA GLU A 77 10.01 0.21 1.62
C GLU A 77 9.01 1.36 1.61
N ARG A 78 8.57 1.80 0.43
CA ARG A 78 7.57 2.86 0.34
C ARG A 78 6.20 2.43 0.85
N VAL A 79 5.72 1.25 0.45
CA VAL A 79 4.47 0.67 0.99
C VAL A 79 4.57 0.56 2.52
N HIS A 80 5.71 0.09 3.02
CA HIS A 80 5.94 -0.01 4.47
C HIS A 80 5.94 1.35 5.16
N SER A 81 6.62 2.34 4.62
CA SER A 81 6.68 3.71 5.16
C SER A 81 5.30 4.34 5.23
N ASP A 82 4.51 4.27 4.16
CA ASP A 82 3.16 4.83 4.09
C ASP A 82 2.25 4.17 5.15
N LEU A 83 2.33 2.84 5.28
CA LEU A 83 1.56 2.10 6.29
C LEU A 83 1.99 2.44 7.72
N ARG A 84 3.30 2.52 7.99
CA ARG A 84 3.80 2.89 9.33
C ARG A 84 3.40 4.31 9.71
N HIS A 85 3.40 5.23 8.74
CA HIS A 85 2.92 6.58 8.97
C HIS A 85 1.44 6.57 9.40
N ARG A 86 0.60 5.78 8.72
CA ARG A 86 -0.83 5.60 9.08
C ARG A 86 -1.03 5.02 10.46
N GLU A 87 -0.35 3.91 10.77
CA GLU A 87 -0.43 3.27 12.09
C GLU A 87 -0.05 4.25 13.20
N THR A 88 0.95 5.10 12.94
CA THR A 88 1.40 6.14 13.87
C THR A 88 0.35 7.24 14.05
N VAL A 89 -0.23 7.74 12.96
CA VAL A 89 -1.31 8.74 13.02
C VAL A 89 -2.51 8.19 13.80
N GLU A 90 -2.94 6.96 13.53
CA GLU A 90 -4.02 6.32 14.27
C GLU A 90 -3.68 6.10 15.74
N ALA A 91 -2.44 5.75 16.07
CA ALA A 91 -1.98 5.64 17.45
C ALA A 91 -2.07 6.98 18.19
N TYR A 92 -1.72 8.09 17.54
CA TYR A 92 -1.90 9.43 18.10
C TYR A 92 -3.38 9.77 18.30
N ARG A 93 -4.26 9.47 17.32
CA ARG A 93 -5.71 9.67 17.48
C ARG A 93 -6.25 8.92 18.69
N ARG A 94 -5.91 7.62 18.83
CA ARG A 94 -6.30 6.80 19.99
C ARG A 94 -5.80 7.37 21.32
N LEU A 95 -4.56 7.87 21.35
CA LEU A 95 -4.01 8.51 22.55
C LEU A 95 -4.77 9.79 22.91
N ILE A 96 -5.09 10.63 21.92
CA ILE A 96 -5.88 11.85 22.12
C ILE A 96 -7.26 11.50 22.66
N ASP A 97 -7.95 10.52 22.08
CA ASP A 97 -9.26 10.07 22.56
C ASP A 97 -9.20 9.57 24.02
N HIS A 98 -8.14 8.84 24.37
CA HIS A 98 -7.90 8.37 25.74
C HIS A 98 -7.62 9.50 26.73
N ILE A 99 -6.98 10.57 26.29
CA ILE A 99 -6.78 11.79 27.10
C ILE A 99 -8.11 12.52 27.27
N LEU A 100 -8.86 12.72 26.18
CA LEU A 100 -10.16 13.42 26.20
C LEU A 100 -11.22 12.70 27.03
N ALA A 101 -11.13 11.36 27.14
CA ALA A 101 -11.99 10.56 27.99
C ALA A 101 -11.77 10.79 29.51
N ARG A 102 -10.66 11.43 29.90
CA ARG A 102 -10.38 11.80 31.30
C ARG A 102 -10.79 13.23 31.67
N LEU A 103 -11.22 14.02 30.69
CA LEU A 103 -11.65 15.40 30.92
C LEU A 103 -13.15 15.46 31.20
N GLU A 104 -13.58 16.53 31.87
CA GLU A 104 -14.99 16.81 32.00
C GLU A 104 -15.66 16.99 30.62
N PRO A 105 -16.93 16.57 30.44
CA PRO A 105 -17.59 16.59 29.14
C PRO A 105 -17.58 17.97 28.45
N GLU A 106 -17.65 19.04 29.23
CA GLU A 106 -17.62 20.42 28.72
C GLU A 106 -16.25 20.78 28.11
N GLU A 107 -15.16 20.47 28.82
CA GLU A 107 -13.79 20.73 28.36
C GLU A 107 -13.44 19.88 27.15
N SER A 108 -13.78 18.59 27.19
CA SER A 108 -13.65 17.68 26.04
C SER A 108 -14.41 18.21 24.83
N GLY A 109 -15.66 18.67 25.03
CA GLY A 109 -16.47 19.29 23.98
C GLY A 109 -15.93 20.61 23.45
N ARG A 110 -15.18 21.38 24.24
CA ARG A 110 -14.48 22.60 23.76
C ARG A 110 -13.30 22.23 22.87
N ILE A 111 -12.50 21.24 23.25
CA ILE A 111 -11.35 20.78 22.43
C ILE A 111 -11.84 20.20 21.09
N LYS A 112 -12.90 19.39 21.11
CA LYS A 112 -13.49 18.79 19.90
C LYS A 112 -14.01 19.80 18.88
N ARG A 113 -14.27 21.05 19.30
CA ARG A 113 -14.72 22.16 18.44
C ARG A 113 -13.57 22.97 17.84
N ILE A 114 -12.32 22.72 18.23
CA ILE A 114 -11.16 23.40 17.66
C ILE A 114 -11.01 22.97 16.19
N PRO A 115 -10.89 23.91 15.23
CA PRO A 115 -10.77 23.56 13.81
C PRO A 115 -9.65 22.57 13.50
N ALA A 116 -8.49 22.71 14.15
CA ALA A 116 -7.36 21.79 14.01
C ALA A 116 -7.68 20.38 14.51
N TYR A 117 -8.48 20.23 15.58
CA TYR A 117 -8.94 18.92 16.04
C TYR A 117 -9.82 18.26 14.97
N ILE A 118 -10.80 18.99 14.44
CA ILE A 118 -11.71 18.49 13.39
C ILE A 118 -10.90 18.06 12.16
N GLN A 119 -9.93 18.85 11.73
CA GLN A 119 -9.09 18.52 10.58
C GLN A 119 -8.23 17.26 10.79
N LEU A 120 -7.66 17.08 11.98
CA LEU A 120 -6.72 16.00 12.27
C LEU A 120 -7.41 14.69 12.68
N MET A 121 -8.53 14.78 13.38
CA MET A 121 -9.28 13.64 13.93
C MET A 121 -10.42 13.20 13.01
N GLY A 122 -10.91 14.10 12.16
CA GLY A 122 -12.03 13.86 11.25
C GLY A 122 -13.33 13.53 11.98
N ASP A 123 -14.15 12.70 11.35
CA ASP A 123 -15.45 12.22 11.87
C ASP A 123 -15.26 11.01 12.82
N GLY A 124 -14.03 10.56 13.03
CA GLY A 124 -13.67 9.52 14.00
C GLY A 124 -13.89 8.08 13.52
N ALA A 125 -14.30 7.86 12.27
CA ALA A 125 -14.41 6.52 11.72
C ALA A 125 -13.02 5.97 11.38
N ALA A 126 -12.56 4.97 12.14
CA ALA A 126 -11.24 4.37 11.93
C ALA A 126 -11.11 3.77 10.52
N THR A 127 -10.01 4.08 9.85
CA THR A 127 -9.60 3.37 8.65
C THR A 127 -9.05 2.00 9.05
N THR A 128 -9.45 0.94 8.34
CA THR A 128 -8.94 -0.42 8.56
C THR A 128 -8.11 -0.82 7.37
N ILE A 129 -6.85 -1.19 7.61
CA ILE A 129 -5.94 -1.66 6.57
C ILE A 129 -5.76 -3.18 6.69
N THR A 130 -6.06 -3.91 5.63
CA THR A 130 -5.81 -5.35 5.50
C THR A 130 -4.74 -5.58 4.45
N ARG A 131 -3.64 -6.23 4.82
CA ARG A 131 -2.50 -6.49 3.93
C ARG A 131 -2.47 -7.94 3.48
N PHE A 132 -2.41 -8.15 2.17
CA PHE A 132 -2.19 -9.43 1.52
C PHE A 132 -0.73 -9.49 1.09
N VAL A 133 0.03 -10.35 1.75
CA VAL A 133 1.48 -10.47 1.56
C VAL A 133 1.73 -11.75 0.80
N ARG A 134 2.19 -11.64 -0.45
CA ARG A 134 2.61 -12.78 -1.25
C ARG A 134 4.06 -13.10 -0.90
N ALA A 135 4.31 -14.26 -0.32
CA ALA A 135 5.67 -14.72 -0.07
C ALA A 135 6.35 -15.09 -1.39
N GLY A 136 7.60 -14.64 -1.58
CA GLY A 136 8.46 -15.15 -2.65
C GLY A 136 8.68 -16.65 -2.51
N GLN A 137 8.79 -17.35 -3.65
CA GLN A 137 9.08 -18.79 -3.68
C GLN A 137 10.56 -19.05 -3.97
N ALA A 138 11.12 -20.10 -3.36
CA ALA A 138 12.51 -20.50 -3.63
C ALA A 138 12.67 -20.94 -5.10
N GLY A 139 13.67 -20.39 -5.79
CA GLY A 139 13.91 -20.66 -7.21
C GLY A 139 13.01 -19.88 -8.18
N GLU A 140 12.24 -18.91 -7.69
CA GLU A 140 11.42 -18.05 -8.52
C GLU A 140 12.29 -17.23 -9.49
N HIS A 141 12.03 -17.38 -10.79
CA HIS A 141 12.81 -16.70 -11.83
C HIS A 141 12.58 -15.19 -11.83
N SER A 142 13.64 -14.44 -12.12
CA SER A 142 13.60 -12.98 -12.29
C SER A 142 12.71 -12.53 -13.46
N SER A 143 12.31 -13.45 -14.35
CA SER A 143 11.42 -13.17 -15.47
C SER A 143 9.93 -13.22 -15.16
N ARG A 144 9.55 -13.58 -13.94
CA ARG A 144 8.14 -13.70 -13.53
C ARG A 144 7.34 -12.42 -13.78
N ASP A 145 7.97 -11.26 -13.62
CA ASP A 145 7.29 -9.96 -13.73
C ASP A 145 6.82 -9.65 -15.17
N TYR A 146 7.28 -10.43 -16.15
CA TYR A 146 6.88 -10.35 -17.56
C TYR A 146 6.48 -11.71 -18.17
N ASP A 147 6.28 -12.75 -17.34
CA ASP A 147 5.74 -14.04 -17.76
C ASP A 147 4.20 -14.02 -17.75
N PHE A 148 3.64 -13.78 -18.93
CA PHE A 148 2.20 -13.78 -19.17
C PHE A 148 1.70 -15.10 -19.80
N SER A 149 2.42 -16.20 -19.64
CA SER A 149 1.95 -17.51 -20.09
C SER A 149 0.69 -17.95 -19.35
N ASP A 150 -0.18 -18.72 -20.01
CA ASP A 150 -1.41 -19.26 -19.38
C ASP A 150 -1.12 -20.04 -18.09
N LEU A 151 0.02 -20.74 -18.06
CA LEU A 151 0.46 -21.52 -16.90
C LEU A 151 0.83 -20.60 -15.74
N ALA A 152 1.62 -19.55 -15.99
CA ALA A 152 1.97 -18.54 -14.98
C ALA A 152 0.73 -17.80 -14.47
N ILE A 153 -0.20 -17.40 -15.35
CA ILE A 153 -1.44 -16.71 -14.96
C ILE A 153 -2.28 -17.59 -14.02
N LYS A 154 -2.51 -18.86 -14.36
CA LYS A 154 -3.28 -19.79 -13.52
C LYS A 154 -2.62 -20.02 -12.16
N ALA A 155 -1.29 -20.16 -12.13
CA ALA A 155 -0.54 -20.31 -10.89
C ALA A 155 -0.67 -19.06 -10.00
N ASN A 156 -0.51 -17.87 -10.58
CA ASN A 156 -0.62 -16.59 -9.88
C ASN A 156 -2.02 -16.37 -9.29
N GLN A 157 -3.07 -16.75 -10.04
CA GLN A 157 -4.46 -16.68 -9.55
C GLN A 157 -4.69 -17.62 -8.36
N ALA A 158 -4.23 -18.87 -8.45
CA ALA A 158 -4.38 -19.85 -7.37
C ALA A 158 -3.64 -19.41 -6.10
N GLU A 159 -2.42 -18.90 -6.24
CA GLU A 159 -1.62 -18.37 -5.15
C GLU A 159 -2.28 -17.16 -4.49
N GLY A 160 -2.73 -16.18 -5.29
CA GLY A 160 -3.43 -15.00 -4.79
C GLY A 160 -4.72 -15.35 -4.05
N TYR A 161 -5.49 -16.32 -4.55
CA TYR A 161 -6.70 -16.80 -3.89
C TYR A 161 -6.41 -17.45 -2.52
N ALA A 162 -5.34 -18.25 -2.43
CA ALA A 162 -4.92 -18.87 -1.17
C ALA A 162 -4.50 -17.81 -0.13
N VAL A 163 -3.73 -16.80 -0.55
CA VAL A 163 -3.34 -15.67 0.32
C VAL A 163 -4.59 -14.91 0.79
N ALA A 164 -5.51 -14.59 -0.11
CA ALA A 164 -6.73 -13.87 0.22
C ALA A 164 -7.58 -14.62 1.25
N ARG A 165 -7.83 -15.91 1.04
CA ARG A 165 -8.58 -16.75 1.98
C ARG A 165 -7.92 -16.83 3.35
N LYS A 166 -6.60 -16.99 3.41
CA LYS A 166 -5.85 -17.07 4.67
C LYS A 166 -5.93 -15.75 5.44
N THR A 167 -5.72 -14.62 4.77
CA THR A 167 -5.72 -13.30 5.41
C THR A 167 -7.13 -12.92 5.87
N LEU A 168 -8.15 -13.10 5.03
CA LEU A 168 -9.53 -12.77 5.38
C LEU A 168 -10.10 -13.71 6.45
N GLY A 169 -9.74 -15.00 6.43
CA GLY A 169 -10.14 -15.95 7.47
C GLY A 169 -9.53 -15.65 8.84
N ARG A 170 -8.37 -14.98 8.89
CA ARG A 170 -7.76 -14.47 10.13
C ARG A 170 -8.35 -13.14 10.59
N ALA A 171 -8.94 -12.37 9.69
CA ALA A 171 -9.53 -11.05 9.94
C ALA A 171 -11.00 -11.12 10.41
N SER A 172 -11.60 -12.31 10.48
CA SER A 172 -12.91 -12.49 11.12
C SER A 172 -12.80 -12.14 12.62
N PRO A 173 -13.62 -11.21 13.14
CA PRO A 173 -13.63 -10.90 14.56
C PRO A 173 -14.03 -12.16 15.33
N GLN A 174 -13.29 -12.50 16.38
CA GLN A 174 -13.89 -13.22 17.49
C GLN A 174 -15.05 -12.34 17.99
N GLY A 175 -16.25 -12.92 18.03
CA GLY A 175 -17.49 -12.23 18.38
C GLY A 175 -17.53 -11.71 19.80
#